data_AF-A0A931FYM8-F1
#
_entry.id   AF-A0A931FYM8-F1
#
_cell.length_a   1.000
_cell.length_b   1.000
_cell.length_c   1.000
_cell.angle_alpha   90.00
_cell.angle_beta   90.00
_cell.angle_gamma   90.00
#
_symmetry.space_group_name_H-M   'P 1'
#
loop_
_entity.id
_entity.type
_entity.pdbx_description
1 polymer ?
#
loop_
_entity_poly.entity_id
_entity_poly.type
_entity_poly.pdbx_seq_one_letter_code
_entity_poly.pdbx_strand_id
1 'polypeptide(L)'
;MNKQIFNEAPLLKRSFMQRILRQHPEENAVIEINNLLASKQVREINSMEIDRITRTYKIDALHQFRLNMEEFYAVYLNHCFEDCVLSEEELQDLRHLRQLLQLEERTVNFLHSEIGQKVYKSSFERAIADGRLTEEEKEFLNKLEADLKLPEALVNSISKEVRSVFVQSYVSSIIADERLSPEEERELEAIAANLNVTLETDEQTKRQLQQLKLYWALENTELPAIQPDILLQKSERCFISIPGVDWHELRTVRHRTSYSGYSTSFRVAKGFYLRSGSYTPRSYSSDEMKLIDSGTVYLTNKRIIFTGAKKNSNIRLDKILHITPYSDGVEIGKETGKSPLLQLPSRADVFCIILERLLRERV
;
A
#
# COMPACT_ATOMS: atom_id res chain seq x y z
N MET A 1 14.58 -33.69 -11.21
CA MET A 1 15.85 -33.01 -11.56
C MET A 1 16.48 -32.61 -10.24
N ASN A 2 17.54 -33.28 -9.79
CA ASN A 2 18.25 -32.86 -8.57
C ASN A 2 18.87 -31.49 -8.85
N LYS A 3 18.28 -30.46 -8.26
CA LYS A 3 18.85 -29.11 -8.26
C LYS A 3 20.10 -29.19 -7.39
N GLN A 4 21.27 -28.89 -7.94
CA GLN A 4 22.49 -28.79 -7.14
C GLN A 4 22.33 -27.65 -6.14
N ILE A 5 22.36 -27.98 -4.84
CA ILE A 5 22.17 -27.02 -3.74
C ILE A 5 23.36 -26.06 -3.68
N PHE A 6 24.56 -26.61 -3.81
CA PHE A 6 25.82 -25.88 -3.86
C PHE A 6 26.45 -26.05 -5.25
N ASN A 7 27.18 -25.02 -5.69
CA ASN A 7 27.91 -25.04 -6.95
C ASN A 7 29.41 -25.00 -6.68
N GLU A 8 30.19 -25.80 -7.40
CA GLU A 8 31.64 -25.74 -7.29
C GLU A 8 32.19 -24.38 -7.73
N ALA A 9 33.12 -23.84 -6.95
CA ALA A 9 33.79 -22.58 -7.21
C ALA A 9 35.30 -22.79 -7.37
N PRO A 10 35.97 -22.08 -8.30
CA PRO A 10 37.40 -22.20 -8.51
C PRO A 10 38.20 -21.61 -7.34
N LEU A 11 39.30 -22.26 -6.97
CA LEU A 11 40.21 -21.78 -5.93
C LEU A 11 40.93 -20.48 -6.35
N LEU A 12 41.12 -19.57 -5.40
CA LEU A 12 41.91 -18.36 -5.59
C LEU A 12 43.38 -18.71 -5.82
N LYS A 13 43.98 -18.01 -6.78
CA LYS A 13 45.40 -18.15 -7.09
C LYS A 13 46.24 -17.47 -6.01
N ARG A 14 47.36 -18.11 -5.66
CA ARG A 14 48.35 -17.53 -4.72
C ARG A 14 48.91 -16.23 -5.28
N SER A 15 48.99 -15.20 -4.43
CA SER A 15 49.70 -13.96 -4.73
C SER A 15 51.21 -14.20 -4.88
N PHE A 16 51.93 -13.22 -5.42
CA PHE A 16 53.38 -13.32 -5.60
C PHE A 16 54.12 -13.60 -4.27
N MET A 17 53.78 -12.87 -3.20
CA MET A 17 54.38 -13.08 -1.87
C MET A 17 53.99 -14.43 -1.26
N GLN A 18 52.74 -14.86 -1.44
CA GLN A 18 52.27 -16.17 -0.97
C GLN A 18 52.98 -17.34 -1.68
N ARG A 19 53.30 -17.20 -2.98
CA ARG A 19 54.10 -18.18 -3.70
C ARG A 19 55.52 -18.30 -3.14
N ILE A 20 56.14 -17.17 -2.81
CA ILE A 20 57.48 -17.10 -2.21
C ILE A 20 57.47 -17.74 -0.82
N LEU A 21 56.46 -17.45 0.00
CA LEU A 21 56.32 -17.96 1.37
C LEU A 21 55.63 -19.34 1.45
N ARG A 22 55.28 -19.95 0.32
CA ARG A 22 54.50 -21.20 0.21
C ARG A 22 53.18 -21.18 1.02
N GLN A 23 52.58 -20.01 1.15
CA GLN A 23 51.28 -19.80 1.78
C GLN A 23 50.15 -19.92 0.76
N HIS A 24 48.97 -20.32 1.22
CA HIS A 24 47.75 -20.35 0.43
C HIS A 24 46.80 -19.23 0.87
N PRO A 25 45.90 -18.72 -0.01
CA PRO A 25 44.77 -17.88 0.41
C PRO A 25 43.90 -18.63 1.43
N GLU A 26 43.53 -17.97 2.52
CA GLU A 26 42.75 -18.57 3.60
C GLU A 26 41.30 -18.81 3.17
N GLU A 27 40.77 -17.95 2.30
CA GLU A 27 39.41 -18.03 1.75
C GLU A 27 39.19 -19.32 0.96
N ASN A 28 40.27 -19.93 0.44
CA ASN A 28 40.18 -21.21 -0.25
C ASN A 28 39.70 -22.35 0.67
N ALA A 29 39.87 -22.24 1.99
CA ALA A 29 39.30 -23.22 2.92
C ALA A 29 37.77 -23.22 2.85
N VAL A 30 37.14 -22.04 2.80
CA VAL A 30 35.68 -21.90 2.65
C VAL A 30 35.22 -22.41 1.28
N ILE A 31 35.97 -22.08 0.22
CA ILE A 31 35.67 -22.56 -1.14
C ILE A 31 35.75 -24.09 -1.21
N GLU A 32 36.76 -24.71 -0.59
CA GLU A 32 36.87 -26.17 -0.55
C GLU A 32 35.74 -26.83 0.25
N ILE A 33 35.29 -26.23 1.37
CA ILE A 33 34.13 -26.72 2.11
C ILE A 33 32.86 -26.63 1.25
N ASN A 34 32.63 -25.51 0.55
CA ASN A 34 31.53 -25.39 -0.40
C ASN A 34 31.60 -26.45 -1.51
N ASN A 35 32.79 -26.65 -2.10
CA ASN A 35 32.96 -27.63 -3.17
C ASN A 35 32.74 -29.05 -2.66
N LEU A 36 33.12 -29.35 -1.42
CA LEU A 36 32.82 -30.63 -0.77
C LEU A 36 31.30 -30.84 -0.65
N LEU A 37 30.58 -29.83 -0.19
CA LEU A 37 29.10 -29.82 -0.12
C LEU A 37 28.43 -29.91 -1.49
N ALA A 38 29.06 -29.36 -2.54
CA ALA A 38 28.58 -29.46 -3.93
C ALA A 38 28.82 -30.85 -4.55
N SER A 39 29.88 -31.55 -4.10
CA SER A 39 30.36 -32.77 -4.74
C SER A 39 29.58 -34.05 -4.35
N LYS A 40 28.91 -34.05 -3.19
CA LYS A 40 28.22 -35.24 -2.66
C LYS A 40 27.11 -34.88 -1.67
N GLN A 41 26.30 -35.88 -1.32
CA GLN A 41 25.25 -35.72 -0.32
C GLN A 41 25.83 -35.39 1.05
N VAL A 42 25.13 -34.54 1.80
CA VAL A 42 25.59 -34.03 3.10
C VAL A 42 25.96 -35.16 4.05
N ARG A 43 25.14 -36.23 4.13
CA ARG A 43 25.40 -37.40 5.00
C ARG A 43 26.68 -38.16 4.70
N GLU A 44 27.19 -38.08 3.47
CA GLU A 44 28.40 -38.80 3.06
C GLU A 44 29.69 -38.03 3.39
N ILE A 45 29.56 -36.79 3.85
CA ILE A 45 30.67 -35.94 4.28
C ILE A 45 30.98 -36.25 5.74
N ASN A 46 32.24 -36.49 6.08
CA ASN A 46 32.65 -36.69 7.47
C ASN A 46 33.57 -35.57 7.97
N SER A 47 33.71 -35.46 9.30
CA SER A 47 34.54 -34.43 9.93
C SER A 47 36.02 -34.52 9.56
N MET A 48 36.53 -35.71 9.20
CA MET A 48 37.95 -35.87 8.81
C MET A 48 38.26 -35.15 7.49
N GLU A 49 37.28 -35.03 6.60
CA GLU A 49 37.45 -34.30 5.33
C GLU A 49 37.54 -32.79 5.58
N ILE A 50 36.71 -32.26 6.49
CA ILE A 50 36.79 -30.87 6.93
C ILE A 50 38.13 -30.62 7.67
N ASP A 51 38.54 -31.52 8.56
CA ASP A 51 39.83 -31.43 9.26
C ASP A 51 41.02 -31.42 8.29
N ARG A 52 40.92 -32.17 7.18
CA ARG A 52 41.95 -32.17 6.13
C ARG A 52 42.05 -30.80 5.46
N ILE A 53 40.92 -30.14 5.18
CA ILE A 53 40.89 -28.78 4.62
C ILE A 53 41.53 -27.80 5.63
N THR A 54 41.08 -27.79 6.88
CA THR A 54 41.61 -26.99 7.98
C THR A 54 43.14 -27.15 8.13
N ARG A 55 43.65 -28.38 8.08
CA ARG A 55 45.11 -28.66 8.13
C ARG A 55 45.86 -28.16 6.90
N THR A 56 45.26 -28.22 5.72
CA THR A 56 45.88 -27.78 4.45
C THR A 56 46.16 -26.28 4.49
N TYR A 57 45.21 -25.51 5.02
CA TYR A 57 45.31 -24.05 5.12
C TYR A 57 45.89 -23.55 6.45
N LYS A 58 46.05 -24.45 7.45
CA LYS A 58 46.60 -24.16 8.78
C LYS A 58 45.82 -23.09 9.55
N ILE A 59 44.51 -23.06 9.35
CA ILE A 59 43.58 -22.13 9.99
C ILE A 59 42.41 -22.92 10.57
N ASP A 60 41.77 -22.38 11.61
CA ASP A 60 40.48 -22.89 12.07
C ASP A 60 39.36 -22.27 11.23
N ALA A 61 39.10 -22.87 10.07
CA ALA A 61 38.14 -22.33 9.10
C ALA A 61 36.72 -22.25 9.67
N LEU A 62 36.34 -23.16 10.57
CA LEU A 62 34.99 -23.22 11.14
C LEU A 62 34.71 -22.04 12.08
N HIS A 63 35.69 -21.66 12.91
CA HIS A 63 35.56 -20.49 13.77
C HIS A 63 35.86 -19.18 13.04
N GLN A 64 36.90 -19.14 12.21
CA GLN A 64 37.35 -17.92 11.52
C GLN A 64 36.33 -17.44 10.47
N PHE A 65 35.66 -18.37 9.78
CA PHE A 65 34.65 -18.08 8.76
C PHE A 65 33.25 -18.49 9.18
N ARG A 66 32.89 -18.21 10.45
CA ARG A 66 31.59 -18.58 11.03
C ARG A 66 30.39 -18.14 10.19
N LEU A 67 30.42 -16.93 9.62
CA LEU A 67 29.34 -16.41 8.77
C LEU A 67 29.12 -17.28 7.51
N ASN A 68 30.19 -17.81 6.92
CA ASN A 68 30.06 -18.71 5.77
C ASN A 68 29.50 -20.07 6.17
N MET A 69 29.84 -20.58 7.36
CA MET A 69 29.25 -21.82 7.88
C MET A 69 27.75 -21.65 8.13
N GLU A 70 27.35 -20.52 8.69
CA GLU A 70 25.93 -20.14 8.85
C GLU A 70 25.23 -20.02 7.49
N GLU A 71 25.89 -19.43 6.49
CA GLU A 71 25.37 -19.31 5.13
C GLU A 71 25.19 -20.68 4.47
N PHE A 72 26.14 -21.61 4.59
CA PHE A 72 25.98 -22.97 4.05
C PHE A 72 24.79 -23.69 4.68
N TYR A 73 24.64 -23.59 6.00
CA TYR A 73 23.48 -24.15 6.68
C TYR A 73 22.18 -23.49 6.21
N ALA A 74 22.15 -22.16 6.10
CA ALA A 74 21.00 -21.40 5.63
C ALA A 74 20.61 -21.73 4.18
N VAL A 75 21.57 -21.92 3.28
CA VAL A 75 21.33 -22.32 1.89
C VAL A 75 20.70 -23.70 1.83
N TYR A 76 21.25 -24.67 2.57
CA TYR A 76 20.69 -26.02 2.61
C TYR A 76 19.30 -26.04 3.25
N LEU A 77 19.10 -25.31 4.36
CA LEU A 77 17.80 -25.18 5.02
C LEU A 77 16.74 -24.53 4.11
N ASN A 78 17.11 -23.50 3.34
CA ASN A 78 16.21 -22.92 2.34
C ASN A 78 15.79 -23.95 1.29
N HIS A 79 16.71 -24.81 0.86
CA HIS A 79 16.39 -25.88 -0.08
C HIS A 79 15.39 -26.88 0.51
N CYS A 80 15.59 -27.30 1.77
CA CYS A 80 14.63 -28.17 2.48
C CYS A 80 13.25 -27.55 2.68
N PHE A 81 13.12 -26.23 2.53
CA PHE A 81 11.81 -25.57 2.59
C PHE A 81 11.18 -25.31 1.22
N GLU A 82 11.82 -25.67 0.10
CA GLU A 82 11.30 -25.41 -1.25
C GLU A 82 9.96 -26.12 -1.51
N ASP A 83 9.77 -27.33 -0.98
CA ASP A 83 8.53 -28.10 -1.08
C ASP A 83 7.59 -27.88 0.12
N CYS A 84 7.96 -26.99 1.03
CA CYS A 84 7.21 -26.64 2.25
C CYS A 84 6.99 -27.83 3.20
N VAL A 85 7.82 -28.89 3.12
CA VAL A 85 7.72 -30.07 3.99
C VAL A 85 9.13 -30.45 4.44
N LEU A 86 9.33 -30.63 5.75
CA LEU A 86 10.63 -31.07 6.25
C LEU A 86 10.60 -32.55 6.60
N SER A 87 11.13 -33.37 5.69
CA SER A 87 11.19 -34.81 5.86
C SER A 87 12.12 -35.23 7.00
N GLU A 88 11.92 -36.44 7.54
CA GLU A 88 12.85 -37.01 8.52
C GLU A 88 14.25 -37.18 7.93
N GLU A 89 14.36 -37.35 6.60
CA GLU A 89 15.66 -37.41 5.95
C GLU A 89 16.38 -36.06 5.98
N GLU A 90 15.70 -34.98 5.62
CA GLU A 90 16.28 -33.62 5.67
C GLU A 90 16.61 -33.19 7.10
N LEU A 91 15.80 -33.60 8.09
CA LEU A 91 16.12 -33.37 9.50
C LEU A 91 17.44 -34.01 9.91
N GLN A 92 17.71 -35.23 9.44
CA GLN A 92 18.97 -35.91 9.70
C GLN A 92 20.13 -35.23 8.98
N ASP A 93 19.93 -34.78 7.73
CA ASP A 93 20.94 -34.05 6.97
C ASP A 93 21.29 -32.71 7.64
N LEU A 94 20.28 -31.96 8.09
CA LEU A 94 20.47 -30.71 8.82
C LEU A 94 21.18 -30.92 10.17
N ARG A 95 20.84 -31.99 10.90
CA ARG A 95 21.55 -32.36 12.14
C ARG A 95 23.02 -32.67 11.86
N HIS A 96 23.28 -33.42 10.80
CA HIS A 96 24.63 -33.78 10.38
C HIS A 96 25.42 -32.55 9.91
N LEU A 97 24.82 -31.71 9.08
CA LEU A 97 25.42 -30.47 8.61
C LEU A 97 25.77 -29.53 9.76
N ARG A 98 24.87 -29.38 10.75
CA ARG A 98 25.16 -28.63 11.98
C ARG A 98 26.42 -29.15 12.66
N GLN A 99 26.55 -30.48 12.81
CA GLN A 99 27.71 -31.11 13.46
C GLN A 99 28.99 -30.90 12.66
N LEU A 100 28.94 -31.09 11.33
CA LEU A 100 30.07 -30.87 10.43
C LEU A 100 30.59 -29.43 10.49
N LEU A 101 29.68 -28.47 10.51
CA LEU A 101 29.98 -27.04 10.51
C LEU A 101 30.19 -26.47 11.93
N GLN A 102 30.07 -27.30 12.97
CA GLN A 102 30.22 -26.93 14.39
C GLN A 102 29.34 -25.75 14.82
N LEU A 103 28.10 -25.69 14.30
CA LEU A 103 27.18 -24.60 14.61
C LEU A 103 26.51 -24.78 15.98
N GLU A 104 26.46 -23.67 16.73
CA GLU A 104 25.72 -23.59 17.99
C GLU A 104 24.21 -23.76 17.77
N GLU A 105 23.54 -24.39 18.74
CA GLU A 105 22.09 -24.62 18.67
C GLU A 105 21.29 -23.32 18.59
N ARG A 106 21.75 -22.29 19.29
CA ARG A 106 21.11 -20.96 19.28
C ARG A 106 21.12 -20.35 17.89
N THR A 107 22.24 -20.47 17.17
CA THR A 107 22.41 -19.99 15.80
C THR A 107 21.51 -20.77 14.84
N VAL A 108 21.48 -22.09 14.96
CA VAL A 108 20.60 -22.93 14.12
C VAL A 108 19.13 -22.59 14.35
N ASN A 109 18.69 -22.46 15.60
CA ASN A 109 17.30 -22.11 15.92
C ASN A 109 16.93 -20.71 15.38
N PHE A 110 17.87 -19.76 15.44
CA PHE A 110 17.69 -18.44 14.85
C PHE A 110 17.53 -18.53 13.32
N LEU A 111 18.43 -19.23 12.62
CA LEU A 111 18.33 -19.42 11.15
C LEU A 111 17.04 -20.14 10.75
N HIS A 112 16.64 -21.17 11.51
CA HIS A 112 15.39 -21.89 11.29
C HIS A 112 14.17 -20.98 11.39
N SER A 113 14.14 -20.12 12.42
CA SER A 113 13.06 -19.15 12.61
C SER A 113 13.07 -18.08 11.52
N GLU A 114 14.24 -17.51 11.21
CA GLU A 114 14.40 -16.43 10.23
C GLU A 114 14.07 -16.83 8.79
N ILE A 115 14.38 -18.07 8.43
CA ILE A 115 14.05 -18.61 7.11
C ILE A 115 12.61 -19.11 7.10
N GLY A 116 12.23 -19.92 8.09
CA GLY A 116 10.89 -20.50 8.16
C GLY A 116 9.79 -19.43 8.24
N GLN A 117 10.02 -18.31 8.94
CA GLN A 117 9.05 -17.21 8.97
C GLN A 117 8.76 -16.63 7.58
N LYS A 118 9.75 -16.58 6.69
CA LYS A 118 9.57 -16.04 5.32
C LYS A 118 8.71 -16.98 4.49
N VAL A 119 8.98 -18.28 4.57
CA VAL A 119 8.23 -19.33 3.88
C VAL A 119 6.80 -19.40 4.39
N TYR A 120 6.62 -19.36 5.72
CA TYR A 120 5.31 -19.34 6.36
C TYR A 120 4.53 -18.08 5.97
N LYS A 121 5.14 -16.89 6.08
CA LYS A 121 4.51 -15.62 5.71
C LYS A 121 4.03 -15.61 4.26
N SER A 122 4.91 -15.99 3.31
CA SER A 122 4.54 -16.05 1.89
C SER A 122 3.43 -17.07 1.60
N SER A 123 3.42 -18.20 2.32
CA SER A 123 2.36 -19.20 2.19
C SER A 123 1.04 -18.71 2.77
N PHE A 124 1.07 -18.00 3.90
CA PHE A 124 -0.10 -17.37 4.50
C PHE A 124 -0.67 -16.29 3.57
N GLU A 125 0.18 -15.41 3.02
CA GLU A 125 -0.23 -14.38 2.07
C GLU A 125 -0.94 -14.96 0.84
N ARG A 126 -0.46 -16.11 0.32
CA ARG A 126 -1.13 -16.84 -0.77
C ARG A 126 -2.47 -17.43 -0.34
N ALA A 127 -2.54 -17.99 0.87
CA ALA A 127 -3.76 -18.59 1.40
C ALA A 127 -4.88 -17.55 1.57
N ILE A 128 -4.55 -16.30 1.94
CA ILE A 128 -5.56 -15.25 2.11
C ILE A 128 -5.74 -14.34 0.90
N ALA A 129 -5.16 -14.71 -0.25
CA ALA A 129 -5.13 -13.83 -1.42
C ALA A 129 -6.52 -13.46 -1.96
N ASP A 130 -7.52 -14.31 -1.71
CA ASP A 130 -8.93 -14.08 -2.05
C ASP A 130 -9.73 -13.37 -0.93
N GLY A 131 -9.05 -12.96 0.14
CA GLY A 131 -9.66 -12.34 1.31
C GLY A 131 -10.39 -13.31 2.24
N ARG A 132 -10.19 -14.62 2.08
CA ARG A 132 -10.81 -15.66 2.89
C ARG A 132 -9.72 -16.56 3.48
N LEU A 133 -10.10 -17.29 4.52
CA LEU A 133 -9.23 -18.30 5.11
C LEU A 133 -10.09 -19.53 5.40
N THR A 134 -10.10 -20.45 4.45
CA THR A 134 -10.88 -21.70 4.49
C THR A 134 -10.33 -22.66 5.53
N GLU A 135 -11.12 -23.66 5.92
CA GLU A 135 -10.65 -24.71 6.85
C GLU A 135 -9.50 -25.53 6.24
N GLU A 136 -9.54 -25.79 4.94
CA GLU A 136 -8.48 -26.49 4.20
C GLU A 136 -7.16 -25.71 4.24
N GLU A 137 -7.21 -24.38 4.10
CA GLU A 137 -6.04 -23.51 4.23
C GLU A 137 -5.52 -23.41 5.67
N LYS A 138 -6.42 -23.41 6.67
CA LYS A 138 -6.01 -23.48 8.08
C LYS A 138 -5.29 -24.78 8.38
N GLU A 139 -5.82 -25.91 7.93
CA GLU A 139 -5.18 -27.22 8.08
C GLU A 139 -3.81 -27.26 7.40
N PHE A 140 -3.71 -26.72 6.18
CA PHE A 140 -2.44 -26.58 5.47
C PHE A 140 -1.43 -25.73 6.24
N LEU A 141 -1.84 -24.55 6.76
CA LEU A 141 -0.97 -23.66 7.52
C LEU A 141 -0.54 -24.26 8.86
N ASN A 142 -1.43 -24.98 9.55
CA ASN A 142 -1.10 -25.70 10.79
C ASN A 142 -0.08 -26.82 10.53
N LYS A 143 -0.25 -27.55 9.43
CA LYS A 143 0.73 -28.54 9.01
C LYS A 143 2.08 -27.88 8.67
N LEU A 144 2.05 -26.77 7.94
CA LEU A 144 3.24 -26.02 7.57
C LEU A 144 3.98 -25.50 8.82
N GLU A 145 3.28 -24.98 9.82
CA GLU A 145 3.87 -24.58 11.11
C GLU A 145 4.63 -25.75 11.75
N ALA A 146 4.02 -26.94 11.79
CA ALA A 146 4.61 -28.13 12.38
C ALA A 146 5.84 -28.61 11.59
N ASP A 147 5.75 -28.64 10.26
CA ASP A 147 6.82 -29.06 9.36
C ASP A 147 8.01 -28.08 9.43
N LEU A 148 7.74 -26.76 9.51
CA LEU A 148 8.75 -25.71 9.67
C LEU A 148 9.26 -25.55 11.12
N LYS A 149 8.71 -26.29 12.09
CA LYS A 149 9.09 -26.25 13.52
C LYS A 149 9.18 -24.82 14.08
N LEU A 150 8.24 -23.96 13.69
CA LEU A 150 8.25 -22.57 14.12
C LEU A 150 7.73 -22.42 15.55
N PRO A 151 8.23 -21.44 16.33
CA PRO A 151 7.65 -21.11 17.63
C PRO A 151 6.22 -20.57 17.46
N GLU A 152 5.27 -21.06 18.28
CA GLU A 152 3.87 -20.65 18.26
C GLU A 152 3.70 -19.12 18.39
N ALA A 153 4.52 -18.47 19.23
CA ALA A 153 4.50 -17.01 19.38
C ALA A 153 4.86 -16.27 18.09
N LEU A 154 5.79 -16.81 17.31
CA LEU A 154 6.21 -16.24 16.02
C LEU A 154 5.10 -16.43 14.99
N VAL A 155 4.53 -17.63 14.90
CA VAL A 155 3.39 -17.93 14.00
C VAL A 155 2.23 -17.01 14.28
N ASN A 156 1.78 -16.91 15.54
CA ASN A 156 0.70 -16.02 15.93
C ASN A 156 0.97 -14.55 15.55
N SER A 157 2.22 -14.10 15.69
CA SER A 157 2.61 -12.74 15.30
C SER A 157 2.50 -12.53 13.78
N ILE A 158 3.01 -13.47 12.98
CA ILE A 158 2.97 -13.42 11.51
C ILE A 158 1.52 -13.49 11.03
N SER A 159 0.72 -14.43 11.55
CA SER A 159 -0.69 -14.57 11.18
C SER A 159 -1.47 -13.30 11.48
N LYS A 160 -1.21 -12.63 12.61
CA LYS A 160 -1.86 -11.34 12.93
C LYS A 160 -1.40 -10.23 11.97
N GLU A 161 -0.10 -10.15 11.72
CA GLU A 161 0.49 -9.15 10.81
C GLU A 161 -0.08 -9.28 9.39
N VAL A 162 0.01 -10.47 8.79
CA VAL A 162 -0.41 -10.74 7.41
C VAL A 162 -1.89 -10.39 7.19
N ARG A 163 -2.76 -10.81 8.12
CA ARG A 163 -4.19 -10.50 8.05
C ARG A 163 -4.46 -9.00 8.19
N SER A 164 -3.75 -8.32 9.08
CA SER A 164 -3.89 -6.87 9.27
C SER A 164 -3.42 -6.09 8.04
N VAL A 165 -2.28 -6.48 7.46
CA VAL A 165 -1.72 -5.87 6.25
C VAL A 165 -2.66 -6.05 5.06
N PHE A 166 -3.27 -7.23 4.90
CA PHE A 166 -4.23 -7.49 3.82
C PHE A 166 -5.44 -6.55 3.90
N VAL A 167 -6.07 -6.46 5.08
CA VAL A 167 -7.22 -5.57 5.30
C VAL A 167 -6.84 -4.10 5.09
N GLN A 168 -5.67 -3.67 5.58
CA GLN A 168 -5.17 -2.30 5.37
C GLN A 168 -4.90 -2.00 3.89
N SER A 169 -4.38 -2.97 3.13
CA SER A 169 -4.16 -2.85 1.69
C SER A 169 -5.48 -2.65 0.95
N TYR A 170 -6.52 -3.42 1.29
CA TYR A 170 -7.86 -3.27 0.70
C TYR A 170 -8.52 -1.92 1.06
N VAL A 171 -8.37 -1.46 2.32
CA VAL A 171 -8.80 -0.10 2.69
C VAL A 171 -8.03 0.97 1.92
N SER A 172 -6.73 0.76 1.70
CA SER A 172 -5.90 1.69 0.93
C SER A 172 -6.31 1.75 -0.55
N SER A 173 -6.75 0.63 -1.15
CA SER A 173 -7.27 0.65 -2.52
C SER A 173 -8.60 1.39 -2.62
N ILE A 174 -9.52 1.20 -1.67
CA ILE A 174 -10.77 2.00 -1.58
C ILE A 174 -10.45 3.50 -1.49
N ILE A 175 -9.49 3.86 -0.63
CA ILE A 175 -9.06 5.25 -0.48
C ILE A 175 -8.48 5.80 -1.78
N ALA A 176 -7.68 5.02 -2.51
CA ALA A 176 -7.10 5.42 -3.78
C ALA A 176 -8.14 5.56 -4.91
N ASP A 177 -9.19 4.74 -4.87
CA ASP A 177 -10.33 4.81 -5.80
C ASP A 177 -11.30 5.96 -5.47
N GLU A 178 -11.20 6.51 -4.25
CA GLU A 178 -11.94 7.66 -3.73
C GLU A 178 -13.46 7.49 -3.72
N ARG A 179 -13.94 6.26 -3.79
CA ARG A 179 -15.34 5.90 -3.64
C ARG A 179 -15.45 4.64 -2.80
N LEU A 180 -16.53 4.58 -2.04
CA LEU A 180 -16.90 3.37 -1.31
C LEU A 180 -18.34 3.01 -1.66
N SER A 181 -18.49 2.00 -2.50
CA SER A 181 -19.77 1.42 -2.86
C SER A 181 -20.31 0.50 -1.75
N PRO A 182 -21.63 0.22 -1.73
CA PRO A 182 -22.22 -0.76 -0.82
C PRO A 182 -21.70 -2.19 -1.06
N GLU A 183 -21.24 -2.50 -2.27
CA GLU A 183 -20.58 -3.77 -2.59
C GLU A 183 -19.21 -3.87 -1.90
N GLU A 184 -18.36 -2.85 -2.05
CA GLU A 184 -17.03 -2.78 -1.43
C GLU A 184 -17.11 -2.69 0.10
N GLU A 185 -18.11 -2.00 0.65
CA GLU A 185 -18.35 -1.96 2.10
C GLU A 185 -18.69 -3.35 2.65
N ARG A 186 -19.59 -4.08 1.98
CA ARG A 186 -19.93 -5.47 2.34
C ARG A 186 -18.74 -6.40 2.18
N GLU A 187 -17.92 -6.21 1.15
CA GLU A 187 -16.71 -6.99 0.93
C GLU A 187 -15.65 -6.72 2.00
N LEU A 188 -15.41 -5.46 2.37
CA LEU A 188 -14.52 -5.09 3.48
C LEU A 188 -14.96 -5.75 4.79
N GLU A 189 -16.25 -5.69 5.11
CA GLU A 189 -16.82 -6.34 6.31
C GLU A 189 -16.65 -7.86 6.26
N ALA A 190 -16.89 -8.48 5.10
CA ALA A 190 -16.73 -9.92 4.91
C ALA A 190 -15.26 -10.35 5.04
N ILE A 191 -14.32 -9.62 4.45
CA ILE A 191 -12.88 -9.89 4.56
C ILE A 191 -12.44 -9.76 6.02
N ALA A 192 -12.83 -8.68 6.71
CA ALA A 192 -12.48 -8.48 8.12
C ALA A 192 -13.02 -9.62 9.00
N ALA A 193 -14.26 -10.07 8.76
CA ALA A 193 -14.87 -11.18 9.47
C ALA A 193 -14.16 -12.52 9.17
N ASN A 194 -13.94 -12.86 7.90
CA ASN A 194 -13.31 -14.10 7.48
C ASN A 194 -11.86 -14.21 8.01
N LEU A 195 -11.14 -13.10 8.05
CA LEU A 195 -9.78 -13.06 8.57
C LEU A 195 -9.74 -12.86 10.11
N ASN A 196 -10.88 -12.73 10.80
CA ASN A 196 -10.93 -12.43 12.23
C ASN A 196 -10.08 -11.20 12.61
N VAL A 197 -10.08 -10.17 11.76
CA VAL A 197 -9.39 -8.90 12.02
C VAL A 197 -10.40 -7.94 12.59
N THR A 198 -10.14 -7.45 13.80
CA THR A 198 -10.89 -6.32 14.32
C THR A 198 -10.42 -5.08 13.56
N LEU A 199 -11.35 -4.42 12.88
CA LEU A 199 -11.12 -3.11 12.27
C LEU A 199 -10.96 -2.06 13.37
N GLU A 200 -9.83 -2.08 14.07
CA GLU A 200 -9.38 -1.00 14.93
C GLU A 200 -8.90 0.16 14.05
N THR A 201 -9.85 0.73 13.29
CA THR A 201 -9.62 1.92 12.49
C THR A 201 -9.60 3.11 13.42
N ASP A 202 -8.58 3.94 13.27
CA ASP A 202 -8.53 5.24 13.90
C ASP A 202 -9.71 6.10 13.43
N GLU A 203 -10.08 7.09 14.23
CA GLU A 203 -11.23 7.96 13.94
C GLU A 203 -11.09 8.74 12.63
N GLN A 204 -9.86 8.99 12.15
CA GLN A 204 -9.65 9.66 10.88
C GLN A 204 -9.98 8.74 9.70
N THR A 205 -9.53 7.49 9.72
CA THR A 205 -9.88 6.49 8.70
C THR A 205 -11.39 6.27 8.62
N LYS A 206 -12.09 6.17 9.75
CA LYS A 206 -13.56 6.05 9.76
C LYS A 206 -14.25 7.23 9.10
N ARG A 207 -13.83 8.46 9.43
CA ARG A 207 -14.39 9.68 8.81
C ARG A 207 -14.13 9.70 7.31
N GLN A 208 -12.94 9.27 6.89
CA GLN A 208 -12.60 9.20 5.48
C GLN A 208 -13.51 8.20 4.74
N LEU A 209 -13.67 6.97 5.23
CA LEU A 209 -14.57 5.99 4.62
C LEU A 209 -16.03 6.47 4.58
N GLN A 210 -16.52 7.13 5.63
CA GLN A 210 -17.85 7.75 5.63
C GLN A 210 -17.99 8.83 4.54
N GLN A 211 -16.95 9.63 4.32
CA GLN A 211 -16.93 10.63 3.26
C GLN A 211 -16.95 9.98 1.87
N LEU A 212 -16.17 8.92 1.65
CA LEU A 212 -16.17 8.20 0.36
C LEU A 212 -17.52 7.52 0.08
N LYS A 213 -18.18 7.00 1.11
CA LYS A 213 -19.54 6.47 1.04
C LYS A 213 -20.55 7.54 0.62
N LEU A 214 -20.45 8.73 1.23
CA LEU A 214 -21.28 9.88 0.84
C LEU A 214 -21.05 10.25 -0.62
N TYR A 215 -19.80 10.31 -1.09
CA TYR A 215 -19.50 10.65 -2.48
C TYR A 215 -20.08 9.64 -3.46
N TRP A 216 -19.93 8.35 -3.19
CA TRP A 216 -20.53 7.31 -4.02
C TRP A 216 -22.06 7.44 -4.06
N ALA A 217 -22.70 7.70 -2.91
CA ALA A 217 -24.14 7.86 -2.83
C ALA A 217 -24.62 9.07 -3.65
N LEU A 218 -23.91 10.20 -3.57
CA LEU A 218 -24.23 11.41 -4.34
C LEU A 218 -24.14 11.22 -5.86
N GLU A 219 -23.40 10.22 -6.34
CA GLU A 219 -23.28 9.91 -7.76
C GLU A 219 -24.28 8.86 -8.24
N ASN A 220 -24.59 7.87 -7.40
CA ASN A 220 -25.28 6.65 -7.84
C ASN A 220 -26.71 6.49 -7.27
N THR A 221 -27.08 7.23 -6.21
CA THR A 221 -28.42 7.13 -5.58
C THR A 221 -29.29 8.35 -5.90
N GLU A 222 -30.57 8.38 -5.56
CA GLU A 222 -31.39 9.58 -5.79
C GLU A 222 -30.90 10.76 -4.94
N LEU A 223 -30.71 11.94 -5.57
CA LEU A 223 -30.30 13.15 -4.85
C LEU A 223 -31.45 13.64 -3.95
N PRO A 224 -31.25 13.76 -2.62
CA PRO A 224 -32.28 14.21 -1.71
C PRO A 224 -32.59 15.69 -1.97
N ALA A 225 -33.85 15.99 -2.27
CA ALA A 225 -34.29 17.37 -2.41
C ALA A 225 -34.47 18.01 -1.03
N ILE A 226 -33.95 19.22 -0.86
CA ILE A 226 -34.14 20.04 0.34
C ILE A 226 -35.14 21.16 0.07
N GLN A 227 -35.82 21.62 1.11
CA GLN A 227 -36.67 22.80 1.04
C GLN A 227 -35.83 24.05 1.32
N PRO A 228 -35.61 24.94 0.34
CA PRO A 228 -34.85 26.16 0.56
C PRO A 228 -35.75 27.30 1.05
N ASP A 229 -35.13 28.35 1.61
CA ASP A 229 -35.83 29.58 2.04
C ASP A 229 -36.22 30.50 0.87
N ILE A 230 -36.09 30.03 -0.38
CA ILE A 230 -36.38 30.78 -1.60
C ILE A 230 -37.49 30.12 -2.42
N LEU A 231 -38.22 30.95 -3.17
CA LEU A 231 -39.25 30.46 -4.08
C LEU A 231 -38.62 29.81 -5.32
N LEU A 232 -38.97 28.56 -5.57
CA LEU A 232 -38.52 27.78 -6.72
C LEU A 232 -39.53 27.81 -7.87
N GLN A 233 -39.05 27.63 -9.10
CA GLN A 233 -39.91 27.48 -10.27
C GLN A 233 -40.67 26.15 -10.27
N LYS A 234 -41.71 26.03 -11.10
CA LYS A 234 -42.43 24.76 -11.31
C LYS A 234 -41.45 23.65 -11.72
N SER A 235 -41.52 22.51 -11.04
CA SER A 235 -40.63 21.34 -11.24
C SER A 235 -39.14 21.63 -11.02
N GLU A 236 -38.79 22.68 -10.26
CA GLU A 236 -37.44 22.95 -9.79
C GLU A 236 -37.25 22.35 -8.39
N ARG A 237 -36.21 21.55 -8.20
CA ARG A 237 -35.84 20.89 -6.94
C ARG A 237 -34.47 21.39 -6.51
N CYS A 238 -34.33 21.78 -5.24
CA CYS A 238 -33.06 22.19 -4.64
C CYS A 238 -32.38 21.00 -3.97
N PHE A 239 -31.06 20.88 -4.11
CA PHE A 239 -30.28 19.76 -3.55
C PHE A 239 -29.24 20.21 -2.52
N ILE A 240 -28.79 21.47 -2.61
CA ILE A 240 -27.84 22.02 -1.64
C ILE A 240 -28.18 23.48 -1.34
N SER A 241 -27.97 23.87 -0.09
CA SER A 241 -28.01 25.25 0.38
C SER A 241 -26.80 25.47 1.27
N ILE A 242 -25.95 26.42 0.90
CA ILE A 242 -24.71 26.74 1.63
C ILE A 242 -24.74 28.24 1.94
N PRO A 243 -24.88 28.64 3.22
CA PRO A 243 -24.75 30.03 3.64
C PRO A 243 -23.28 30.45 3.76
N GLY A 244 -23.02 31.75 3.80
CA GLY A 244 -21.67 32.30 4.02
C GLY A 244 -20.72 32.11 2.83
N VAL A 245 -21.27 32.02 1.61
CA VAL A 245 -20.51 31.86 0.37
C VAL A 245 -20.08 33.22 -0.15
N ASP A 246 -18.80 33.33 -0.49
CA ASP A 246 -18.22 34.54 -1.04
C ASP A 246 -18.14 34.45 -2.57
N TRP A 247 -18.79 35.40 -3.25
CA TRP A 247 -18.76 35.53 -4.71
C TRP A 247 -17.60 36.42 -5.12
N HIS A 248 -16.61 35.85 -5.80
CA HIS A 248 -15.48 36.55 -6.37
C HIS A 248 -15.57 36.60 -7.91
N GLU A 249 -15.03 37.66 -8.51
CA GLU A 249 -14.84 37.75 -9.96
C GLU A 249 -13.41 38.21 -10.23
N LEU A 250 -12.76 37.58 -11.22
CA LEU A 250 -11.51 38.07 -11.79
C LEU A 250 -11.73 39.47 -12.38
N ARG A 251 -10.88 40.41 -12.00
CA ARG A 251 -10.75 41.71 -12.67
C ARG A 251 -9.39 41.75 -13.35
N THR A 252 -9.37 41.53 -14.67
CA THR A 252 -8.16 41.66 -15.48
C THR A 252 -7.57 43.05 -15.31
N VAL A 253 -6.41 43.14 -14.67
CA VAL A 253 -5.44 44.20 -14.97
C VAL A 253 -4.39 43.55 -15.87
N ARG A 254 -3.93 44.30 -16.87
CA ARG A 254 -3.16 43.75 -17.98
C ARG A 254 -1.75 43.36 -17.52
N HIS A 255 -1.53 42.16 -16.99
CA HIS A 255 -0.19 41.58 -16.89
C HIS A 255 -0.11 40.15 -17.42
N ARG A 256 0.82 39.99 -18.36
CA ARG A 256 1.15 38.79 -19.10
C ARG A 256 2.27 38.08 -18.34
N THR A 257 1.95 37.04 -17.58
CA THR A 257 2.98 36.04 -17.19
C THR A 257 2.34 34.71 -16.85
N SER A 258 2.79 33.68 -17.57
CA SER A 258 2.62 32.27 -17.28
C SER A 258 3.18 31.92 -15.90
N TYR A 259 2.51 31.05 -15.14
CA TYR A 259 3.19 30.31 -14.09
C TYR A 259 2.72 28.86 -13.97
N SER A 260 3.74 28.01 -13.89
CA SER A 260 3.76 26.55 -13.77
C SER A 260 3.75 26.17 -12.28
N GLY A 261 3.02 25.13 -11.91
CA GLY A 261 3.04 24.60 -10.55
C GLY A 261 2.48 23.19 -10.49
N TYR A 262 3.38 22.22 -10.27
CA TYR A 262 3.10 20.80 -10.12
C TYR A 262 2.00 20.52 -9.08
N SER A 263 0.86 19.97 -9.53
CA SER A 263 -0.17 19.41 -8.67
C SER A 263 0.00 17.89 -8.60
N THR A 264 0.41 17.36 -7.45
CA THR A 264 0.16 15.94 -7.14
C THR A 264 -1.30 15.79 -6.71
N SER A 265 -2.00 14.86 -7.33
CA SER A 265 -3.45 14.86 -7.41
C SER A 265 -4.04 13.44 -7.32
N PHE A 266 -5.22 13.32 -6.72
CA PHE A 266 -6.01 12.08 -6.64
C PHE A 266 -7.50 12.37 -6.99
N ARG A 267 -8.26 11.31 -7.27
CA ARG A 267 -9.35 11.15 -8.26
C ARG A 267 -10.78 11.36 -7.71
N VAL A 268 -11.25 12.60 -7.57
CA VAL A 268 -12.58 12.86 -6.95
C VAL A 268 -13.74 12.63 -7.93
N ALA A 269 -13.51 12.47 -9.24
CA ALA A 269 -14.47 11.96 -10.23
C ALA A 269 -13.71 11.64 -11.54
N LYS A 270 -14.37 11.10 -12.58
CA LYS A 270 -13.78 11.01 -13.93
C LYS A 270 -13.50 12.43 -14.49
N GLY A 271 -12.35 13.01 -14.13
CA GLY A 271 -11.83 14.24 -14.74
C GLY A 271 -11.42 15.39 -13.81
N PHE A 272 -11.53 15.29 -12.48
CA PHE A 272 -11.17 16.40 -11.57
C PHE A 272 -10.34 15.98 -10.34
N TYR A 273 -9.39 16.84 -9.98
CA TYR A 273 -8.43 16.69 -8.89
C TYR A 273 -8.82 17.58 -7.70
N LEU A 274 -9.16 17.03 -6.53
CA LEU A 274 -9.35 17.83 -5.30
C LEU A 274 -8.73 17.12 -4.09
N ARG A 275 -7.87 17.83 -3.35
CA ARG A 275 -7.15 17.29 -2.19
C ARG A 275 -8.03 17.31 -0.94
N SER A 276 -8.24 16.15 -0.32
CA SER A 276 -8.64 16.05 1.09
C SER A 276 -7.45 15.56 1.91
N GLY A 277 -6.76 16.50 2.57
CA GLY A 277 -5.64 16.23 3.46
C GLY A 277 -5.29 17.53 4.17
N SER A 278 -5.28 17.49 5.51
CA SER A 278 -4.97 18.59 6.45
C SER A 278 -4.48 19.88 5.80
N TYR A 279 -5.43 20.76 5.51
CA TYR A 279 -5.20 21.98 4.75
C TYR A 279 -4.79 23.10 5.70
N THR A 280 -3.52 23.51 5.66
CA THR A 280 -3.18 24.90 5.95
C THR A 280 -3.68 25.73 4.77
N PRO A 281 -4.49 26.78 4.98
CA PRO A 281 -4.93 27.65 3.90
C PRO A 281 -3.71 28.27 3.25
N ARG A 282 -3.38 27.82 2.03
CA ARG A 282 -2.40 28.51 1.21
C ARG A 282 -3.13 29.71 0.65
N SER A 283 -2.94 30.87 1.26
CA SER A 283 -3.48 32.12 0.73
C SER A 283 -3.07 32.23 -0.73
N TYR A 284 -4.05 32.34 -1.62
CA TYR A 284 -3.80 32.70 -3.01
C TYR A 284 -2.93 33.96 -3.02
N SER A 285 -1.81 33.91 -3.73
CA SER A 285 -0.99 35.09 -3.93
C SER A 285 -1.87 36.15 -4.56
N SER A 286 -2.05 37.25 -3.83
CA SER A 286 -2.55 38.53 -4.31
C SER A 286 -2.10 38.75 -5.73
N ASP A 287 -3.03 38.64 -6.68
CA ASP A 287 -3.43 39.75 -7.52
C ASP A 287 -4.73 39.35 -8.26
N GLU A 288 -5.71 40.27 -8.32
CA GLU A 288 -6.88 40.26 -9.24
C GLU A 288 -8.23 39.60 -8.86
N MET A 289 -8.41 39.00 -7.67
CA MET A 289 -9.74 38.52 -7.23
C MET A 289 -10.48 39.58 -6.41
N LYS A 290 -11.63 40.06 -6.91
CA LYS A 290 -12.47 41.02 -6.18
C LYS A 290 -13.69 40.33 -5.57
N LEU A 291 -13.81 40.40 -4.25
CA LEU A 291 -15.06 40.05 -3.54
C LEU A 291 -16.18 40.99 -4.00
N ILE A 292 -17.21 40.42 -4.59
CA ILE A 292 -18.36 41.17 -5.10
C ILE A 292 -19.45 41.23 -4.02
N ASP A 293 -19.77 40.08 -3.44
CA ASP A 293 -20.86 39.92 -2.48
C ASP A 293 -20.69 38.64 -1.68
N SER A 294 -21.37 38.55 -0.54
CA SER A 294 -21.40 37.38 0.32
C SER A 294 -22.86 37.00 0.59
N GLY A 295 -23.15 35.70 0.62
CA GLY A 295 -24.54 35.25 0.63
C GLY A 295 -24.74 33.76 0.76
N THR A 296 -25.94 33.32 0.37
CA THR A 296 -26.32 31.90 0.33
C THR A 296 -26.36 31.43 -1.12
N VAL A 297 -25.73 30.29 -1.40
CA VAL A 297 -25.83 29.58 -2.67
C VAL A 297 -26.81 28.42 -2.54
N TYR A 298 -27.67 28.28 -3.56
CA TYR A 298 -28.54 27.14 -3.75
C TYR A 298 -28.21 26.46 -5.08
N LEU A 299 -28.08 25.14 -5.08
CA LEU A 299 -27.96 24.33 -6.30
C LEU A 299 -29.29 23.62 -6.56
N THR A 300 -29.86 23.82 -7.73
CA THR A 300 -31.10 23.17 -8.17
C THR A 300 -30.87 22.32 -9.42
N ASN A 301 -31.84 21.50 -9.79
CA ASN A 301 -31.84 20.78 -11.08
C ASN A 301 -31.91 21.71 -12.32
N LYS A 302 -32.01 23.04 -12.15
CA LYS A 302 -32.11 24.01 -13.26
C LYS A 302 -31.08 25.13 -13.22
N ARG A 303 -30.58 25.53 -12.05
CA ARG A 303 -29.66 26.66 -11.92
C ARG A 303 -28.92 26.66 -10.59
N ILE A 304 -27.80 27.38 -10.58
CA ILE A 304 -27.17 27.87 -9.35
C ILE A 304 -27.82 29.22 -9.03
N ILE A 305 -28.29 29.40 -7.81
CA ILE A 305 -28.90 30.64 -7.34
C ILE A 305 -28.03 31.19 -6.23
N PHE A 306 -27.57 32.42 -6.38
CA PHE A 306 -26.86 33.16 -5.35
C PHE A 306 -27.76 34.27 -4.81
N THR A 307 -27.94 34.29 -3.50
CA THR A 307 -28.66 35.35 -2.77
C THR A 307 -27.68 36.07 -1.87
N GLY A 308 -27.19 37.22 -2.34
CA GLY A 308 -26.22 38.04 -1.61
C GLY A 308 -26.85 39.28 -0.99
N ALA A 309 -26.08 39.94 -0.13
CA ALA A 309 -26.52 41.16 0.53
C ALA A 309 -26.72 42.34 -0.45
N LYS A 310 -25.98 42.37 -1.56
CA LYS A 310 -26.01 43.45 -2.56
C LYS A 310 -26.77 43.06 -3.83
N LYS A 311 -26.62 41.82 -4.28
CA LYS A 311 -27.27 41.32 -5.51
C LYS A 311 -27.68 39.87 -5.39
N ASN A 312 -28.75 39.54 -6.11
CA ASN A 312 -29.09 38.16 -6.43
C ASN A 312 -28.55 37.82 -7.82
N SER A 313 -28.07 36.60 -7.99
CA SER A 313 -27.62 36.09 -9.29
C SER A 313 -28.21 34.72 -9.56
N ASN A 314 -28.50 34.44 -10.82
CA ASN A 314 -28.84 33.10 -11.28
C ASN A 314 -27.87 32.69 -12.40
N ILE A 315 -27.41 31.45 -12.34
CA ILE A 315 -26.60 30.84 -13.39
C ILE A 315 -27.37 29.61 -13.81
N ARG A 316 -28.03 29.70 -14.98
CA ARG A 316 -28.71 28.53 -15.51
C ARG A 316 -27.70 27.44 -15.81
N LEU A 317 -28.07 26.24 -15.43
CA LEU A 317 -27.27 25.06 -15.59
C LEU A 317 -26.86 24.90 -17.06
N ASP A 318 -27.80 24.99 -18.01
CA ASP A 318 -27.59 24.91 -19.47
C ASP A 318 -26.67 25.98 -20.08
N LYS A 319 -26.23 26.96 -19.28
CA LYS A 319 -25.32 28.05 -19.68
C LYS A 319 -23.92 27.92 -19.09
N ILE A 320 -23.62 26.79 -18.44
CA ILE A 320 -22.30 26.45 -17.90
C ILE A 320 -21.53 25.66 -18.96
N LEU A 321 -20.35 26.16 -19.35
CA LEU A 321 -19.44 25.52 -20.30
C LEU A 321 -18.48 24.55 -19.62
N HIS A 322 -17.92 24.94 -18.47
CA HIS A 322 -17.01 24.12 -17.67
C HIS A 322 -17.06 24.59 -16.21
N ILE A 323 -16.55 23.75 -15.31
CA ILE A 323 -16.34 24.08 -13.91
C ILE A 323 -14.87 23.84 -13.56
N THR A 324 -14.29 24.69 -12.73
CA THR A 324 -12.94 24.51 -12.18
C THR A 324 -13.06 24.41 -10.67
N PRO A 325 -13.02 23.20 -10.09
CA PRO A 325 -13.17 23.04 -8.65
C PRO A 325 -11.88 23.38 -7.90
N TYR A 326 -12.03 23.85 -6.66
CA TYR A 326 -10.96 24.13 -5.71
C TYR A 326 -11.28 23.50 -4.35
N SER A 327 -10.31 23.43 -3.45
CA SER A 327 -10.50 22.87 -2.10
C SER A 327 -11.53 23.65 -1.27
N ASP A 328 -11.69 24.95 -1.55
CA ASP A 328 -12.54 25.88 -0.83
C ASP A 328 -13.60 26.52 -1.73
N GLY A 329 -13.88 25.97 -2.91
CA GLY A 329 -14.82 26.61 -3.83
C GLY A 329 -14.86 26.02 -5.23
N VAL A 330 -15.53 26.73 -6.13
CA VAL A 330 -15.63 26.35 -7.54
C VAL A 330 -15.79 27.58 -8.43
N GLU A 331 -15.01 27.64 -9.50
CA GLU A 331 -15.20 28.61 -10.58
C GLU A 331 -16.17 28.06 -11.61
N ILE A 332 -17.14 28.89 -12.00
CA ILE A 332 -18.18 28.53 -12.96
C ILE A 332 -17.91 29.24 -14.29
N GLY A 333 -17.40 28.51 -15.29
CA GLY A 333 -17.22 29.01 -16.65
C GLY A 333 -18.56 29.10 -17.37
N LYS A 334 -19.03 30.33 -17.66
CA LYS A 334 -20.33 30.56 -18.32
C LYS A 334 -20.16 30.82 -19.82
N GLU A 335 -21.23 30.57 -20.58
CA GLU A 335 -21.32 30.92 -22.01
C GLU A 335 -21.17 32.43 -22.25
N THR A 336 -21.73 33.25 -21.35
CA THR A 336 -21.68 34.71 -21.45
C THR A 336 -21.42 35.36 -20.09
N GLY A 337 -20.77 36.53 -20.13
CA GLY A 337 -20.38 37.28 -18.94
C GLY A 337 -19.13 36.73 -18.27
N LYS A 338 -18.85 37.21 -17.05
CA LYS A 338 -17.68 36.80 -16.27
C LYS A 338 -17.89 35.47 -15.55
N SER A 339 -16.84 34.67 -15.42
CA SER A 339 -16.81 33.45 -14.62
C SER A 339 -16.70 33.80 -13.13
N PRO A 340 -17.73 33.51 -12.30
CA PRO A 340 -17.62 33.72 -10.87
C PRO A 340 -16.89 32.56 -10.20
N LEU A 341 -16.07 32.89 -9.20
CA LEU A 341 -15.56 31.94 -8.22
C LEU A 341 -16.47 32.00 -6.98
N LEU A 342 -17.10 30.88 -6.65
CA LEU A 342 -17.87 30.69 -5.43
C LEU A 342 -16.94 30.07 -4.39
N GLN A 343 -16.52 30.86 -3.40
CA GLN A 343 -15.75 30.36 -2.27
C GLN A 343 -16.71 29.86 -1.19
N LEU A 344 -16.70 28.55 -0.99
CA LEU A 344 -17.63 27.81 -0.16
C LEU A 344 -16.96 27.54 1.21
N PRO A 345 -17.55 27.99 2.33
CA PRO A 345 -16.95 27.82 3.66
C PRO A 345 -16.94 26.36 4.13
N SER A 346 -17.78 25.52 3.52
CA SER A 346 -17.84 24.08 3.77
C SER A 346 -18.47 23.36 2.57
N ARG A 347 -18.30 22.03 2.51
CA ARG A 347 -19.00 21.15 1.55
C ARG A 347 -18.73 21.48 0.07
N ALA A 348 -17.56 22.03 -0.25
CA ALA A 348 -17.17 22.37 -1.61
C ALA A 348 -17.10 21.13 -2.52
N ASP A 349 -16.55 20.04 -1.97
CA ASP A 349 -16.58 18.68 -2.51
C ASP A 349 -17.99 18.23 -2.92
N VAL A 350 -18.92 18.24 -1.96
CA VAL A 350 -20.32 17.81 -2.16
C VAL A 350 -21.01 18.69 -3.20
N PHE A 351 -20.78 20.01 -3.15
CA PHE A 351 -21.32 20.94 -4.14
C PHE A 351 -20.85 20.59 -5.56
N CYS A 352 -19.56 20.32 -5.74
CA CYS A 352 -18.98 19.99 -7.04
C CYS A 352 -19.52 18.65 -7.58
N ILE A 353 -19.58 17.61 -6.75
CA ILE A 353 -20.09 16.29 -7.15
C ILE A 353 -21.55 16.40 -7.62
N ILE A 354 -22.41 17.08 -6.85
CA ILE A 354 -23.82 17.26 -7.23
C ILE A 354 -23.93 18.10 -8.51
N LEU A 355 -23.16 19.19 -8.64
CA LEU A 355 -23.20 20.05 -9.82
C LEU A 355 -22.78 19.28 -11.08
N GLU A 356 -21.72 18.47 -11.01
CA GLU A 356 -21.25 17.66 -12.12
C GLU A 356 -22.27 16.61 -12.52
N ARG A 357 -22.89 15.93 -11.56
CA ARG A 357 -23.98 14.99 -11.83
C ARG A 357 -25.14 15.67 -12.55
N LEU A 358 -25.59 16.82 -12.05
CA LEU A 358 -26.65 17.61 -12.68
C LEU A 358 -26.26 18.20 -14.04
N LEU A 359 -24.97 18.37 -14.33
CA LEU A 359 -24.46 18.74 -15.66
C LEU A 359 -24.56 17.56 -16.64
N ARG A 360 -24.24 16.34 -16.18
CA ARG A 360 -24.29 15.10 -16.98
C ARG A 360 -25.71 14.66 -17.31
N GLU A 361 -26.62 14.69 -16.35
CA GLU A 361 -28.04 14.27 -16.52
C GLU A 361 -28.88 15.19 -17.43
N ARG A 362 -28.28 16.27 -17.97
CA ARG A 362 -28.96 17.17 -18.93
C ARG A 362 -28.89 16.72 -20.37
N VAL A 363 -27.92 15.87 -20.69
CA VAL A 363 -27.78 15.24 -22.02
C VAL A 363 -28.78 14.10 -22.09
#